data_AF-A0A0F7GDK3-F1
#
_entry.id   AF-A0A0F7GDK3-F1
#
_cell.length_a   1.000
_cell.length_b   1.000
_cell.length_c   1.000
_cell.angle_alpha   90.00
_cell.angle_beta   90.00
_cell.angle_gamma   90.00
#
_symmetry.space_group_name_H-M   'P 1'
#
loop_
_entity.id
_entity.type
_entity.pdbx_description
1 polymer ?
#
loop_
_entity_poly.entity_id
_entity_poly.type
_entity_poly.pdbx_seq_one_letter_code
_entity_poly.pdbx_strand_id
1 'polypeptide(L)'
;MCGMTELGWVSNHGISPTAGVAFTPTSLTTDLPLVPNNPIDAGILRFCEDCAKCADVCPSGALTQEAQSWEPLGGWTNPGKKQFQNNMMDCQNYRTMIGQCSTCEAACVFTKHGSAMVHEVVKSAISTTGIFNSFFKTMDDQFKYGPQGGGTGPDNGYFNPLNNDWWNLELPAWGYELGASYLQ
;
A
#
# COMPACT_ATOMS: atom_id res chain seq x y z
N MET A 1 12.10 -15.80 3.17
CA MET A 1 10.82 -15.30 2.62
C MET A 1 9.71 -16.16 3.18
N CYS A 2 8.60 -15.57 3.64
CA CYS A 2 7.51 -16.28 4.34
C CYS A 2 6.18 -16.34 3.56
N GLY A 3 6.15 -15.90 2.30
CA GLY A 3 4.95 -16.01 1.45
C GLY A 3 3.78 -15.13 1.85
N MET A 4 4.00 -14.04 2.60
CA MET A 4 2.90 -13.20 3.09
C MET A 4 2.52 -12.06 2.14
N THR A 5 3.45 -11.63 1.29
CA THR A 5 3.33 -10.43 0.48
C THR A 5 4.01 -10.55 -0.86
N GLU A 6 3.56 -9.73 -1.80
CA GLU A 6 4.22 -9.50 -3.08
C GLU A 6 4.89 -8.14 -3.15
N LEU A 7 5.82 -7.99 -4.09
CA LEU A 7 6.35 -6.70 -4.48
C LEU A 7 5.23 -5.86 -5.13
N GLY A 8 5.14 -4.60 -4.73
CA GLY A 8 4.31 -3.60 -5.40
C GLY A 8 5.09 -2.34 -5.73
N TRP A 9 4.41 -1.33 -6.27
CA TRP A 9 5.03 -0.09 -6.74
C TRP A 9 5.86 0.65 -5.68
N VAL A 10 5.42 0.62 -4.41
CA VAL A 10 6.13 1.24 -3.28
C VAL A 10 7.52 0.62 -3.07
N SER A 11 7.72 -0.65 -3.49
CA SER A 11 8.96 -1.47 -3.48
C SER A 11 9.67 -1.67 -2.14
N ASN A 12 9.54 -0.76 -1.19
CA ASN A 12 10.08 -0.85 0.17
C ASN A 12 9.11 -1.57 1.14
N HIS A 13 7.85 -1.74 0.75
CA HIS A 13 6.84 -2.49 1.49
C HIS A 13 6.27 -3.58 0.59
N GLY A 14 6.10 -4.78 1.15
CA GLY A 14 5.32 -5.83 0.53
C GLY A 14 3.84 -5.53 0.66
N ILE A 15 3.04 -5.93 -0.33
CA ILE A 15 1.59 -5.82 -0.28
C ILE A 15 1.02 -7.20 0.01
N SER A 16 0.25 -7.31 1.09
CA SER A 16 -0.47 -8.52 1.44
C SER A 16 -1.80 -8.59 0.68
N PRO A 17 -2.20 -9.76 0.15
CA PRO A 17 -3.52 -9.92 -0.45
C PRO A 17 -4.68 -9.63 0.52
N THR A 18 -4.49 -9.92 1.80
CA THR A 18 -5.52 -9.79 2.83
C THR A 18 -5.46 -8.45 3.56
N ALA A 19 -4.27 -8.03 3.96
CA ALA A 19 -4.07 -6.80 4.74
C ALA A 19 -3.69 -5.56 3.91
N GLY A 20 -3.45 -5.71 2.60
CA GLY A 20 -2.95 -4.63 1.76
C GLY A 20 -1.52 -4.23 2.14
N VAL A 21 -1.20 -2.93 2.00
CA VAL A 21 0.13 -2.41 2.36
C VAL A 21 0.17 -1.81 3.77
N ALA A 22 -0.99 -1.55 4.39
CA ALA A 22 -1.10 -0.95 5.72
C ALA A 22 -0.96 -1.99 6.85
N PHE A 23 0.15 -2.73 6.85
CA PHE A 23 0.49 -3.64 7.94
C PHE A 23 1.99 -3.56 8.25
N THR A 24 2.35 -3.84 9.51
CA THR A 24 3.74 -3.80 9.95
C THR A 24 4.28 -5.23 10.12
N PRO A 25 5.13 -5.74 9.21
CA PRO A 25 5.74 -7.06 9.39
C PRO A 25 6.68 -7.08 10.59
N THR A 26 6.58 -8.13 11.40
CA THR A 26 7.57 -8.44 12.45
C THR A 26 8.23 -9.76 12.10
N SER A 27 9.55 -9.85 12.33
CA SER A 27 10.32 -11.08 12.07
C SER A 27 11.03 -11.53 13.33
N LEU A 28 11.06 -12.84 13.55
CA LEU A 28 11.81 -13.50 14.62
C LEU A 28 12.70 -14.56 13.99
N THR A 29 14.00 -14.52 14.29
CA THR A 29 14.95 -15.53 13.86
C THR A 29 15.09 -16.58 14.96
N THR A 30 15.03 -17.86 14.58
CA THR A 30 15.15 -18.99 15.49
C THR A 30 15.84 -20.16 14.79
N ASP A 31 16.49 -21.01 15.57
CA ASP A 31 17.07 -22.29 15.18
C ASP A 31 16.06 -23.45 15.26
N LEU A 32 14.82 -23.18 15.71
CA LEU A 32 13.73 -24.16 15.70
C LEU A 32 13.49 -24.67 14.27
N PRO A 33 13.45 -26.00 14.03
CA PRO A 33 13.18 -26.55 12.71
C PRO A 33 11.72 -26.30 12.33
N LEU A 34 11.50 -25.31 11.47
CA LEU A 34 10.19 -24.94 10.94
C LEU A 34 10.11 -25.27 9.46
N VAL A 35 8.93 -25.69 9.00
CA VAL A 35 8.68 -25.91 7.57
C VAL A 35 8.53 -24.55 6.88
N PRO A 36 9.35 -24.22 5.86
CA PRO A 36 9.22 -22.95 5.15
C PRO A 36 7.90 -22.87 4.37
N ASN A 37 7.28 -21.69 4.35
CA ASN A 37 6.17 -21.40 3.46
C ASN A 37 6.65 -21.09 2.04
N ASN A 38 5.80 -21.41 1.05
CA ASN A 38 6.06 -21.09 -0.35
C ASN A 38 5.85 -19.58 -0.61
N PRO A 39 6.53 -19.00 -1.62
CA PRO A 39 6.15 -17.70 -2.17
C PRO A 39 4.72 -17.71 -2.70
N ILE A 40 4.09 -16.54 -2.77
CA ILE A 40 2.75 -16.36 -3.32
C ILE A 40 2.82 -15.68 -4.71
N ASP A 41 1.83 -15.99 -5.56
CA ASP A 41 1.47 -15.18 -6.74
C ASP A 41 0.01 -14.73 -6.59
N ALA A 42 -0.21 -13.49 -6.17
CA ALA A 42 -1.52 -12.85 -6.03
C ALA A 42 -1.78 -11.80 -7.11
N GLY A 43 -0.93 -11.71 -8.14
CA GLY A 43 -1.09 -10.77 -9.25
C GLY A 43 -1.00 -9.29 -8.87
N ILE A 44 -0.51 -8.96 -7.68
CA ILE A 44 -0.37 -7.58 -7.20
C ILE A 44 0.67 -6.85 -8.02
N LEU A 45 1.78 -7.51 -8.38
CA LEU A 45 2.81 -6.90 -9.21
C LEU A 45 2.27 -6.49 -10.59
N ARG A 46 1.47 -7.38 -11.22
CA ARG A 46 0.81 -7.11 -12.51
C ARG A 46 -0.14 -5.92 -12.43
N PHE A 47 -0.92 -5.82 -11.34
CA PHE A 47 -1.76 -4.66 -11.13
C PHE A 47 -0.95 -3.37 -10.91
N CYS A 48 0.13 -3.47 -10.13
CA CYS A 48 0.98 -2.32 -9.86
C CYS A 48 1.55 -1.75 -11.16
N GLU A 49 1.99 -2.58 -12.11
CA GLU A 49 2.54 -2.15 -13.41
C GLU A 49 1.64 -1.15 -14.15
N ASP A 50 0.31 -1.23 -13.98
CA ASP A 50 -0.65 -0.31 -14.60
C ASP A 50 -1.17 0.79 -13.65
N CYS A 51 -1.18 0.52 -12.33
CA CYS A 51 -1.89 1.35 -11.37
C CYS A 51 -1.15 2.66 -11.07
N ALA A 52 0.10 2.60 -10.59
CA ALA A 52 0.92 3.74 -10.17
C ALA A 52 0.26 4.79 -9.24
N LYS A 53 -0.94 4.55 -8.69
CA LYS A 53 -1.72 5.54 -7.91
C LYS A 53 -0.94 6.11 -6.73
N CYS A 54 -0.15 5.27 -6.05
CA CYS A 54 0.68 5.72 -4.94
C CYS A 54 1.74 6.74 -5.38
N ALA A 55 2.27 6.63 -6.60
CA ALA A 55 3.22 7.59 -7.16
C ALA A 55 2.53 8.91 -7.53
N ASP A 56 1.31 8.84 -8.06
CA ASP A 56 0.51 10.03 -8.40
C ASP A 56 0.21 10.92 -7.17
N VAL A 57 -0.06 10.30 -6.02
CA VAL A 57 -0.39 11.02 -4.78
C VAL A 57 0.83 11.34 -3.90
N CYS A 58 2.03 10.94 -4.29
CA CYS A 58 3.21 11.06 -3.44
C CYS A 58 3.58 12.54 -3.25
N PRO A 59 3.49 13.11 -2.04
CA PRO A 59 3.71 14.55 -1.83
C PRO A 59 5.17 14.96 -2.03
N SER A 60 6.11 14.02 -1.85
CA SER A 60 7.54 14.25 -2.02
C SER A 60 8.06 13.88 -3.41
N GLY A 61 7.22 13.34 -4.30
CA GLY A 61 7.65 12.80 -5.59
C GLY A 61 8.66 11.64 -5.50
N ALA A 62 8.72 10.96 -4.35
CA ALA A 62 9.74 9.92 -4.08
C ALA A 62 9.52 8.62 -4.85
N LEU A 63 8.30 8.33 -5.29
CA LEU A 63 7.97 7.12 -6.01
C LEU A 63 8.11 7.36 -7.52
N THR A 64 8.83 6.47 -8.20
CA THR A 64 9.06 6.57 -9.64
C THR A 64 7.76 6.40 -10.43
N GLN A 65 7.69 6.96 -11.63
CA GLN A 65 6.65 6.67 -12.62
C GLN A 65 7.15 5.69 -13.70
N GLU A 66 8.39 5.23 -13.57
CA GLU A 66 9.04 4.34 -14.54
C GLU A 66 8.80 2.86 -14.22
N ALA A 67 8.98 2.03 -15.24
CA ALA A 67 8.93 0.58 -15.10
C ALA A 67 10.05 0.05 -14.18
N GLN A 68 9.88 -1.19 -13.72
CA GLN A 68 10.86 -1.85 -12.87
C GLN A 68 12.23 -1.95 -13.54
N SER A 69 13.28 -1.63 -12.80
CA SER A 69 14.68 -1.69 -13.26
C SER A 69 15.53 -2.54 -12.33
N TRP A 70 16.62 -3.08 -12.86
CA TRP A 70 17.68 -3.74 -12.09
C TRP A 70 18.70 -2.75 -11.53
N GLU A 71 18.79 -1.57 -12.12
CA GLU A 71 19.76 -0.55 -11.76
C GLU A 71 19.30 0.22 -10.52
N PRO A 72 20.07 0.21 -9.42
CA PRO A 72 19.72 0.98 -8.24
C PRO A 72 19.79 2.48 -8.53
N LEU A 73 18.81 3.24 -8.04
CA LEU A 73 18.78 4.70 -8.21
C LEU A 73 19.92 5.41 -7.44
N GLY A 74 20.39 4.82 -6.34
CA GLY A 74 21.43 5.40 -5.49
C GLY A 74 21.92 4.42 -4.43
N GLY A 75 22.92 4.85 -3.64
CA GLY A 75 23.61 4.00 -2.64
C GLY A 75 22.75 3.51 -1.47
N TRP A 76 21.54 4.07 -1.29
CA TRP A 76 20.54 3.61 -0.32
C TRP A 76 19.69 2.43 -0.84
N THR A 77 19.86 2.05 -2.10
CA THR A 77 19.07 0.98 -2.72
C THR A 77 19.93 -0.28 -2.86
N ASN A 78 19.47 -1.39 -2.28
CA ASN A 78 20.17 -2.67 -2.37
C ASN A 78 20.18 -3.18 -3.83
N PRO A 79 21.36 -3.44 -4.43
CA PRO A 79 21.48 -3.96 -5.79
C PRO A 79 21.05 -5.44 -5.87
N GLY A 80 20.89 -5.95 -7.10
CA GLY A 80 20.67 -7.38 -7.36
C GLY A 80 19.21 -7.83 -7.31
N LYS A 81 18.26 -6.91 -7.29
CA LYS A 81 16.82 -7.20 -7.38
C LYS A 81 16.11 -6.24 -8.33
N LYS A 82 15.21 -6.78 -9.15
CA LYS A 82 14.33 -5.99 -10.01
C LYS A 82 13.19 -5.43 -9.17
N GLN A 83 13.02 -4.11 -9.17
CA GLN A 83 11.95 -3.42 -8.46
C GLN A 83 11.69 -2.05 -9.07
N PHE A 84 10.64 -1.36 -8.60
CA PHE A 84 10.45 0.05 -8.91
C PHE A 84 11.48 0.85 -8.11
N GLN A 85 12.38 1.53 -8.82
CA GLN A 85 13.53 2.18 -8.24
C GLN A 85 13.12 3.56 -7.71
N ASN A 86 12.64 3.57 -6.46
CA ASN A 86 12.11 4.76 -5.80
C ASN A 86 13.21 5.54 -5.05
N ASN A 87 13.07 6.87 -4.98
CA ASN A 87 13.94 7.72 -4.18
C ASN A 87 13.51 7.73 -2.70
N MET A 88 13.94 6.72 -1.95
CA MET A 88 13.64 6.61 -0.52
C MET A 88 14.26 7.73 0.34
N MET A 89 15.27 8.44 -0.16
CA MET A 89 15.84 9.60 0.54
C MET A 89 14.84 10.76 0.59
N ASP A 90 14.19 11.06 -0.53
CA ASP A 90 13.16 12.11 -0.60
C ASP A 90 11.96 11.75 0.29
N CYS A 91 11.59 10.47 0.31
CA CYS A 91 10.55 9.96 1.21
C CYS A 91 10.93 10.21 2.67
N GLN A 92 12.17 9.90 3.07
CA GLN A 92 12.59 10.11 4.46
C GLN A 92 12.76 11.56 4.85
N ASN A 93 13.26 12.40 3.96
CA ASN A 93 13.34 13.84 4.18
C ASN A 93 11.93 14.41 4.44
N TYR A 94 10.95 14.03 3.61
CA TYR A 94 9.57 14.46 3.79
C TYR A 94 8.98 13.95 5.11
N ARG A 95 9.12 12.66 5.43
CA ARG A 95 8.66 12.09 6.71
C ARG A 95 9.25 12.80 7.91
N THR A 96 10.53 13.16 7.87
CA THR A 96 11.21 13.88 8.96
C THR A 96 10.67 15.30 9.12
N MET A 97 10.35 15.99 8.02
CA MET A 97 9.79 17.34 8.05
C MET A 97 8.37 17.40 8.62
N ILE A 98 7.52 16.42 8.29
CA ILE A 98 6.11 16.39 8.70
C ILE A 98 5.81 15.46 9.88
N GLY A 99 6.84 14.85 10.49
CA GLY A 99 6.74 13.87 11.57
C GLY A 99 6.50 12.43 11.09
N GLN A 100 5.53 12.21 10.18
CA GLN A 100 5.27 10.90 9.58
C GLN A 100 4.42 11.04 8.30
N CYS A 101 4.63 10.16 7.32
CA CYS A 101 3.83 10.09 6.09
C CYS A 101 3.37 8.64 5.87
N SER A 102 2.12 8.47 5.41
CA SER A 102 1.53 7.18 5.00
C SER A 102 0.57 7.36 3.82
N THR A 103 0.74 8.43 3.03
CA THR A 103 -0.14 8.78 1.90
C THR A 103 -0.23 7.67 0.86
N CYS A 104 0.90 7.03 0.54
CA CYS A 104 0.95 5.91 -0.41
C CYS A 104 0.21 4.66 0.12
N GLU A 105 0.26 4.41 1.43
CA GLU A 105 -0.44 3.30 2.07
C GLU A 105 -1.95 3.53 2.09
N ALA A 106 -2.37 4.76 2.45
CA ALA A 106 -3.76 5.17 2.48
C ALA A 106 -4.41 5.17 1.09
N ALA A 107 -3.65 5.55 0.05
CA ALA A 107 -4.13 5.61 -1.33
C ALA A 107 -4.14 4.26 -2.05
N CYS A 108 -3.48 3.23 -1.52
CA CYS A 108 -3.39 1.94 -2.16
C CYS A 108 -4.77 1.25 -2.26
N VAL A 109 -5.08 0.74 -3.44
CA VAL A 109 -6.33 0.00 -3.73
C VAL A 109 -6.43 -1.27 -2.88
N PHE A 110 -5.31 -1.91 -2.55
CA PHE A 110 -5.29 -3.14 -1.74
C PHE A 110 -5.48 -2.89 -0.24
N THR A 111 -5.30 -1.65 0.24
CA THR A 111 -5.49 -1.29 1.66
C THR A 111 -6.99 -1.22 2.04
N LYS A 112 -7.90 -1.18 1.07
CA LYS A 112 -9.33 -1.07 1.35
C LYS A 112 -9.84 -2.38 1.97
N HIS A 113 -10.32 -2.28 3.21
CA HIS A 113 -10.83 -3.41 3.99
C HIS A 113 -12.25 -3.82 3.57
N GLY A 114 -12.61 -5.06 3.93
CA GLY A 114 -13.72 -5.84 3.36
C GLY A 114 -15.14 -5.44 3.76
N SER A 115 -15.41 -4.20 4.19
CA SER A 115 -16.75 -3.77 4.59
C SER A 115 -17.77 -3.86 3.44
N ALA A 116 -17.31 -4.00 2.18
CA ALA A 116 -18.16 -4.32 1.03
C ALA A 116 -17.63 -5.56 0.28
N MET A 117 -18.53 -6.53 0.04
CA MET A 117 -18.26 -7.79 -0.72
C MET A 117 -17.66 -7.55 -2.11
N VAL A 118 -17.85 -6.35 -2.67
CA VAL A 118 -17.25 -5.94 -3.94
C VAL A 118 -15.73 -5.93 -3.87
N HIS A 119 -15.11 -5.64 -2.72
CA HIS A 119 -13.66 -5.54 -2.61
C HIS A 119 -12.95 -6.90 -2.75
N GLU A 120 -13.56 -8.01 -2.30
CA GLU A 120 -13.00 -9.35 -2.49
C GLU A 120 -13.10 -9.81 -3.95
N VAL A 121 -14.23 -9.52 -4.60
CA VAL A 121 -14.42 -9.80 -6.04
C VAL A 121 -13.47 -8.96 -6.89
N VAL A 122 -13.29 -7.68 -6.53
CA VAL A 122 -12.38 -6.76 -7.21
C VAL A 122 -10.92 -7.18 -7.00
N LYS A 123 -10.52 -7.56 -5.78
CA LYS A 123 -9.17 -8.09 -5.52
C LYS A 123 -8.90 -9.37 -6.32
N SER A 124 -9.88 -10.27 -6.41
CA SER A 124 -9.77 -11.50 -7.22
C SER A 124 -9.79 -11.23 -8.73
N ALA A 125 -10.52 -10.21 -9.20
CA ALA A 125 -10.55 -9.83 -10.61
C ALA A 125 -9.26 -9.09 -11.01
N ILE A 126 -8.75 -8.23 -10.14
CA ILE A 126 -7.47 -7.54 -10.31
C ILE A 126 -6.30 -8.53 -10.36
N SER A 127 -6.31 -9.56 -9.50
CA SER A 127 -5.25 -10.55 -9.46
C SER A 127 -5.19 -11.44 -10.71
N THR A 128 -6.29 -11.56 -11.46
CA THR A 128 -6.43 -12.50 -12.58
C THR A 128 -6.63 -11.84 -13.95
N THR A 129 -7.17 -10.61 -14.01
CA THR A 129 -7.57 -9.94 -15.26
C THR A 129 -7.06 -8.51 -15.34
N GLY A 130 -5.90 -8.32 -15.98
CA GLY A 130 -5.27 -7.00 -16.12
C GLY A 130 -6.06 -5.98 -16.95
N ILE A 131 -7.02 -6.43 -17.78
CA ILE A 131 -7.79 -5.56 -18.67
C ILE A 131 -8.66 -4.51 -17.94
N PHE A 132 -8.99 -4.76 -16.66
CA PHE A 132 -9.80 -3.85 -15.86
C PHE A 132 -8.99 -3.03 -14.86
N ASN A 133 -7.65 -3.09 -14.89
CA ASN A 133 -6.79 -2.41 -13.92
C ASN A 133 -7.06 -0.89 -13.86
N SER A 134 -7.11 -0.24 -15.03
CA SER A 134 -7.43 1.19 -15.14
C SER A 134 -8.85 1.53 -14.65
N PHE A 135 -9.83 0.66 -14.92
CA PHE A 135 -11.20 0.83 -14.43
C PHE A 135 -11.25 0.81 -12.90
N PHE A 136 -10.58 -0.16 -12.26
CA PHE A 136 -10.55 -0.26 -10.80
C PHE A 136 -9.78 0.89 -10.15
N LYS A 137 -8.69 1.37 -10.76
CA LYS A 137 -8.01 2.60 -10.33
C LYS A 137 -8.97 3.79 -10.35
N THR A 138 -9.66 4.01 -11.47
CA THR A 138 -10.60 5.15 -11.60
C THR A 138 -11.76 5.05 -10.62
N MET A 139 -12.29 3.84 -10.36
CA MET A 139 -13.33 3.67 -9.35
C MET A 139 -12.85 4.06 -7.95
N ASP A 140 -11.63 3.66 -7.57
CA ASP A 140 -11.05 4.02 -6.27
C ASP A 140 -10.96 5.55 -6.10
N ASP A 141 -10.65 6.28 -7.18
CA ASP A 141 -10.66 7.75 -7.19
C ASP A 141 -12.08 8.33 -7.09
N GLN A 142 -13.05 7.77 -7.83
CA GLN A 142 -14.45 8.24 -7.84
C GLN A 142 -15.15 8.05 -6.49
N PHE A 143 -14.89 6.94 -5.81
CA PHE A 143 -15.39 6.69 -4.46
C PHE A 143 -14.64 7.52 -3.40
N LYS A 144 -13.67 8.35 -3.81
CA LYS A 144 -12.86 9.23 -2.93
C LYS A 144 -12.15 8.45 -1.83
N TYR A 145 -11.75 7.22 -2.14
CA TYR A 145 -10.95 6.40 -1.28
C TYR A 145 -9.48 6.84 -1.35
N GLY A 146 -8.88 7.06 -0.19
CA GLY A 146 -7.51 7.56 -0.10
C GLY A 146 -7.33 8.51 1.08
N PRO A 147 -6.14 9.13 1.21
CA PRO A 147 -5.91 10.15 2.22
C PRO A 147 -6.87 11.32 1.96
N GLN A 148 -7.87 11.46 2.83
CA GLN A 148 -8.84 12.56 2.79
C GLN A 148 -8.24 13.84 3.42
N GLY A 149 -6.93 14.04 3.34
CA GLY A 149 -6.27 15.26 3.80
C GLY A 149 -6.50 16.38 2.81
N GLY A 150 -7.22 17.42 3.22
CA GLY A 150 -7.27 18.68 2.48
C GLY A 150 -5.87 19.28 2.34
N GLY A 151 -5.64 19.94 1.21
CA GLY A 151 -4.52 20.89 1.08
C GLY A 151 -3.16 20.25 0.87
N THR A 152 -2.54 20.65 -0.23
CA THR A 152 -1.12 20.50 -0.49
C THR A 152 -0.29 21.27 0.54
N GLY A 153 0.40 20.58 1.46
CA GLY A 153 1.55 21.15 2.18
C GLY A 153 1.26 21.77 3.58
N PRO A 154 2.29 21.86 4.43
CA PRO A 154 2.21 22.42 5.79
C PRO A 154 1.92 23.94 5.84
N ASP A 155 1.86 24.59 4.68
CA ASP A 155 1.79 26.03 4.48
C ASP A 155 0.39 26.58 4.17
N ASN A 156 -0.60 25.73 3.83
CA ASN A 156 -1.97 26.18 3.53
C ASN A 156 -3.07 25.57 4.40
N GLY A 157 -2.73 24.72 5.38
CA GLY A 157 -3.48 24.52 6.63
C GLY A 157 -4.97 24.20 6.52
N TYR A 158 -5.45 23.58 5.44
CA TYR A 158 -6.85 23.20 5.33
C TYR A 158 -7.10 21.89 6.08
N PHE A 159 -7.43 22.01 7.38
CA PHE A 159 -7.91 20.89 8.18
C PHE A 159 -9.18 20.31 7.54
N ASN A 160 -9.16 19.03 7.15
CA ASN A 160 -10.38 18.39 6.66
C ASN A 160 -11.39 18.30 7.83
N PRO A 161 -12.56 18.95 7.76
CA PRO A 161 -13.55 18.88 8.82
C PRO A 161 -14.04 17.44 9.09
N LEU A 162 -13.98 16.54 8.10
CA LEU A 162 -14.32 15.12 8.25
C LEU A 162 -13.30 14.36 9.14
N ASN A 163 -12.09 14.88 9.34
CA ASN A 163 -11.15 14.26 10.28
C ASN A 163 -11.64 14.36 11.73
N ASN A 164 -12.49 15.34 12.06
CA ASN A 164 -13.09 15.41 13.39
C ASN A 164 -14.10 14.29 13.63
N ASP A 165 -14.73 13.78 12.56
CA ASP A 165 -15.69 12.68 12.67
C ASP A 165 -15.01 11.39 13.14
N TRP A 166 -13.71 11.22 12.88
CA TRP A 166 -12.93 10.06 13.35
C TRP A 166 -12.99 9.91 14.88
N TRP A 167 -12.95 11.02 15.63
CA TRP A 167 -13.05 10.99 17.10
C TRP A 167 -14.41 10.51 17.61
N ASN A 168 -15.43 10.56 16.76
CA ASN A 168 -16.79 10.16 17.08
C ASN A 168 -17.12 8.75 16.54
N LEU A 169 -16.16 8.06 15.90
CA LEU A 169 -16.37 6.70 15.41
C LEU A 169 -16.24 5.68 16.55
N GLU A 170 -17.26 4.84 16.72
CA GLU A 170 -17.19 3.65 17.58
C GLU A 170 -16.50 2.51 16.81
N LEU A 171 -15.17 2.51 16.84
CA LEU A 171 -14.35 1.47 16.18
C LEU A 171 -14.10 0.27 17.11
N PRO A 172 -13.96 -0.94 16.55
CA PRO A 172 -13.66 -2.13 17.34
C PRO A 172 -12.31 -2.01 18.05
N ALA A 173 -12.20 -2.66 19.21
CA ALA A 173 -10.94 -2.76 19.94
C ALA A 173 -9.85 -3.37 19.03
N TRP A 174 -8.66 -2.77 19.04
CA TRP A 174 -7.51 -3.13 18.18
C TRP A 174 -7.72 -2.88 16.67
N GLY A 175 -8.82 -2.25 16.26
CA GLY A 175 -9.06 -1.89 14.86
C GLY A 175 -9.39 -3.08 13.94
N TYR A 176 -9.65 -4.27 14.49
CA TYR A 176 -10.08 -5.44 13.72
C TYR A 176 -11.60 -5.49 13.62
N GLU A 177 -12.14 -5.56 12.40
CA GLU A 177 -13.53 -5.97 12.19
C GLU A 177 -13.66 -7.46 12.58
N LEU A 178 -14.15 -7.74 13.79
CA LEU A 178 -14.32 -9.12 14.33
C LEU A 178 -15.32 -10.00 13.56
N GLY A 179 -15.89 -9.51 12.44
CA GLY A 179 -16.99 -10.14 11.72
C GLY A 179 -16.63 -10.99 10.49
N ALA A 180 -15.38 -10.99 10.01
CA ALA A 180 -15.06 -11.63 8.71
C ALA A 180 -13.88 -12.60 8.69
N SER A 181 -12.92 -12.54 9.63
CA SER A 181 -11.62 -13.21 9.45
C SER A 181 -11.27 -14.33 10.44
N TYR A 182 -12.15 -14.68 11.40
CA TYR A 182 -11.85 -15.69 12.43
C TYR A 182 -12.90 -16.82 12.59
N LEU A 183 -13.81 -16.99 11.61
CA LEU A 183 -14.79 -18.10 11.59
C LEU A 183 -14.50 -19.12 10.46
N GLN A 184 -13.23 -19.44 10.23
CA GLN A 184 -12.82 -20.62 9.45
C GLN A 184 -11.84 -21.47 10.25
#